data_AF-A0A812E550-F1
#
_entry.id   AF-A0A812E550-F1
#
_cell.length_a   1.000
_cell.length_b   1.000
_cell.length_c   1.000
_cell.angle_alpha   90.00
_cell.angle_beta   90.00
_cell.angle_gamma   90.00
#
_symmetry.space_group_name_H-M   'P 1'
#
loop_
_entity.id
_entity.type
_entity.pdbx_description
1 polymer ?
#
loop_
_entity_poly.entity_id
_entity_poly.type
_entity_poly.pdbx_seq_one_letter_code
_entity_poly.pdbx_strand_id
1 'polypeptide(L)'
;MTKTIIPTIDAIEVQDYFTDFIEKNKTEPLKMNKMEFDKRLLEGYDGTLVAEKLAVDDLTATVIKQKLEDLRKDLIKYEDQKKFYTSEFDKFEEDIETYSKQLASGDEDSTIQQLQKSKCSSTVSLWHLTQVKTILSENEEVAEFIDQSIQKIEGDPPPAVPNLEFDPSCLQFALNWPLTFGLSLLLLPCDEVWQIY
;
A
#
# COMPACT_ATOMS: atom_id res chain seq x y z
N MET A 1 1.63 58.73 -24.47
CA MET A 1 1.03 57.60 -23.72
C MET A 1 1.92 56.36 -23.62
N THR A 2 3.07 56.29 -24.30
CA THR A 2 3.97 55.11 -24.30
C THR A 2 4.98 55.05 -23.15
N LYS A 3 5.20 56.14 -22.40
CA LYS A 3 6.22 56.20 -21.33
C LYS A 3 5.89 55.36 -20.09
N THR A 4 4.63 55.01 -19.88
CA THR A 4 4.19 54.27 -18.68
C THR A 4 4.11 52.76 -18.91
N ILE A 5 3.97 52.32 -20.16
CA ILE A 5 3.73 50.91 -20.50
C ILE A 5 5.03 50.08 -20.41
N ILE A 6 6.14 50.61 -20.92
CA ILE A 6 7.45 49.95 -20.92
C ILE A 6 7.90 49.52 -19.52
N PRO A 7 7.94 50.41 -18.50
CA PRO A 7 8.35 50.00 -17.15
C PRO A 7 7.36 49.03 -16.49
N THR A 8 6.10 48.98 -16.94
CA THR A 8 5.12 48.02 -16.42
C THR A 8 5.36 46.62 -17.01
N ILE A 9 5.86 46.52 -18.24
CA ILE A 9 6.24 45.26 -18.87
C ILE A 9 7.52 44.71 -18.24
N ASP A 10 8.52 45.57 -18.02
CA ASP A 10 9.81 45.18 -17.42
C ASP A 10 9.67 44.77 -15.95
N ALA A 11 8.60 45.19 -15.27
CA ALA A 11 8.30 44.82 -13.89
C ALA A 11 7.56 43.47 -13.75
N ILE A 12 7.21 42.79 -14.85
CA ILE A 12 6.56 41.47 -14.79
C ILE A 12 7.62 40.41 -14.50
N GLU A 13 7.76 40.02 -13.24
CA GLU A 13 8.59 38.90 -12.84
C GLU A 13 7.81 37.58 -12.99
N VAL A 14 8.17 36.79 -14.00
CA VAL A 14 7.48 35.52 -14.34
C VAL A 14 7.51 34.52 -13.17
N GLN A 15 8.56 34.58 -12.34
CA GLN A 15 8.72 33.72 -11.18
C GLN A 15 7.71 34.02 -10.06
N ASP A 16 7.26 35.27 -9.97
CA ASP A 16 6.37 35.74 -8.89
C ASP A 16 4.90 35.89 -9.32
N TYR A 17 4.61 35.65 -10.60
CA TYR A 17 3.29 35.89 -11.20
C TYR A 17 2.14 35.15 -10.47
N PHE A 18 2.42 33.98 -9.91
CA PHE A 18 1.42 33.18 -9.20
C PHE A 18 1.54 33.24 -7.68
N THR A 19 2.53 33.95 -7.12
CA THR A 19 2.79 33.95 -5.67
C THR A 19 1.59 34.49 -4.90
N ASP A 20 1.06 35.66 -5.30
CA ASP A 20 -0.14 36.26 -4.69
C ASP A 20 -1.38 35.36 -4.81
N PHE A 21 -1.53 34.67 -5.95
CA PHE A 21 -2.65 33.78 -6.19
C PHE A 21 -2.55 32.52 -5.33
N ILE A 22 -1.36 31.93 -5.24
CA ILE A 22 -1.10 30.74 -4.43
C ILE A 22 -1.30 31.08 -2.97
N GLU A 23 -0.74 32.18 -2.45
CA GLU A 23 -0.92 32.59 -1.06
C GLU A 23 -2.39 32.82 -0.71
N LYS A 24 -3.14 33.48 -1.60
CA LYS A 24 -4.56 33.78 -1.39
C LYS A 24 -5.46 32.53 -1.44
N ASN A 25 -5.09 31.51 -2.22
CA ASN A 25 -5.91 30.32 -2.45
C ASN A 25 -5.31 29.04 -1.87
N LYS A 26 -4.23 29.14 -1.07
CA LYS A 26 -3.59 28.00 -0.45
C LYS A 26 -4.58 27.34 0.51
N THR A 27 -5.05 26.16 0.15
CA THR A 27 -5.78 25.29 1.07
C THR A 27 -4.79 24.43 1.82
N GLU A 28 -5.13 24.07 3.06
CA GLU A 28 -4.37 23.03 3.76
C GLU A 28 -4.48 21.73 2.96
N PRO A 29 -3.37 21.00 2.76
CA PRO A 29 -3.42 19.67 2.15
C PRO A 29 -4.44 18.82 2.90
N LEU A 30 -5.29 18.11 2.16
CA LEU A 30 -6.25 17.18 2.75
C LEU A 30 -5.48 16.15 3.57
N LYS A 31 -5.58 16.24 4.89
CA LYS A 31 -5.03 15.23 5.79
C LYS A 31 -5.89 13.99 5.64
N MET A 32 -5.36 12.98 4.99
CA MET A 32 -6.00 11.67 4.95
C MET A 32 -6.00 11.11 6.37
N ASN A 33 -7.18 10.77 6.89
CA ASN A 33 -7.26 10.09 8.17
C ASN A 33 -6.58 8.72 8.01
N LYS A 34 -5.55 8.46 8.81
CA LYS A 34 -4.92 7.14 8.86
C LYS A 34 -5.97 6.16 9.36
N MET A 35 -6.23 5.11 8.59
CA MET A 35 -7.13 4.05 9.02
C MET A 35 -6.44 3.28 10.15
N GLU A 36 -7.06 3.26 11.32
CA GLU A 36 -6.55 2.55 12.50
C GLU A 36 -7.43 1.33 12.79
N PHE A 37 -6.84 0.30 13.41
CA PHE A 37 -7.59 -0.87 13.82
C PHE A 37 -8.61 -0.50 14.89
N ASP A 38 -9.89 -0.84 14.67
CA ASP A 38 -10.93 -0.58 15.66
C ASP A 38 -10.82 -1.58 16.82
N LYS A 39 -10.26 -1.13 17.94
CA LYS A 39 -10.04 -1.94 19.14
C LYS A 39 -11.34 -2.51 19.72
N ARG A 40 -12.50 -1.92 19.40
CA ARG A 40 -13.83 -2.43 19.79
C ARG A 40 -14.12 -3.81 19.22
N LEU A 41 -13.45 -4.21 18.13
CA LEU A 41 -13.56 -5.55 17.57
C LEU A 41 -13.01 -6.64 18.51
N LEU A 42 -12.20 -6.27 19.50
CA LEU A 42 -11.62 -7.19 20.49
C LEU A 42 -12.17 -6.94 21.92
N GLU A 43 -13.16 -6.05 22.08
CA GLU A 43 -13.76 -5.80 23.39
C GLU A 43 -14.50 -7.05 23.90
N GLY A 44 -14.12 -7.55 25.07
CA GLY A 44 -14.70 -8.75 25.67
C GLY A 44 -14.23 -10.07 25.07
N TYR A 45 -13.25 -10.05 24.16
CA TYR A 45 -12.61 -11.25 23.64
C TYR A 45 -11.46 -11.70 24.56
N ASP A 46 -11.49 -12.96 24.98
CA ASP A 46 -10.56 -13.59 25.92
C ASP A 46 -9.58 -14.58 25.25
N GLY A 47 -9.60 -14.67 23.93
CA GLY A 47 -8.68 -15.51 23.16
C GLY A 47 -7.33 -14.85 22.86
N THR A 48 -6.65 -15.34 21.82
CA THR A 48 -5.24 -14.99 21.51
C THR A 48 -5.06 -13.83 20.52
N LEU A 49 -6.15 -13.34 19.92
CA LEU A 49 -6.14 -12.19 19.00
C LEU A 49 -5.70 -10.91 19.72
N VAL A 50 -4.80 -10.17 19.08
CA VAL A 50 -4.29 -8.89 19.58
C VAL A 50 -4.43 -7.85 18.47
N ALA A 51 -4.88 -6.64 18.84
CA ALA A 51 -4.97 -5.53 17.91
C ALA A 51 -3.62 -5.28 17.23
N GLU A 52 -3.64 -4.92 15.95
CA GLU A 52 -2.43 -4.62 15.17
C GLU A 52 -1.43 -5.80 15.10
N LYS A 53 -1.89 -7.03 15.32
CA LYS A 53 -1.11 -8.25 15.08
C LYS A 53 -1.87 -9.19 14.16
N LEU A 54 -1.12 -9.85 13.28
CA LEU A 54 -1.67 -10.92 12.47
C LEU A 54 -1.85 -12.16 13.34
N ALA A 55 -3.07 -12.70 13.37
CA ALA A 55 -3.31 -14.00 13.96
C ALA A 55 -2.91 -15.07 12.95
N VAL A 56 -1.97 -15.92 13.34
CA VAL A 56 -1.46 -16.98 12.48
C VAL A 56 -1.53 -18.28 13.26
N ASP A 57 -2.34 -19.19 12.76
CA ASP A 57 -2.51 -20.55 13.26
C ASP A 57 -2.22 -21.55 12.13
N ASP A 58 -2.30 -22.84 12.42
CA ASP A 58 -2.00 -23.90 11.45
C ASP A 58 -2.91 -23.85 10.20
N LEU A 59 -4.11 -23.28 10.32
CA LEU A 59 -5.09 -23.15 9.24
C LEU A 59 -4.80 -21.94 8.34
N THR A 60 -4.27 -20.86 8.91
CA THR A 60 -4.05 -19.58 8.23
C THR A 60 -2.61 -19.38 7.77
N ALA A 61 -1.63 -20.07 8.36
CA ALA A 61 -0.21 -19.95 8.05
C ALA A 61 0.09 -20.13 6.55
N THR A 62 -0.50 -21.15 5.92
CA THR A 62 -0.30 -21.42 4.49
C THR A 62 -0.82 -20.28 3.61
N VAL A 63 -2.01 -19.75 3.95
CA VAL A 63 -2.63 -18.64 3.19
C VAL A 63 -1.81 -17.36 3.36
N ILE A 64 -1.30 -17.09 4.56
CA ILE A 64 -0.50 -15.90 4.86
C ILE A 64 0.85 -15.97 4.14
N LYS A 65 1.52 -17.13 4.16
CA LYS A 65 2.77 -17.36 3.40
C LYS A 65 2.55 -17.17 1.90
N GLN A 66 1.43 -17.69 1.35
CA GLN A 66 1.09 -17.49 -0.07
C GLN A 66 0.86 -16.01 -0.41
N LYS A 67 0.12 -15.27 0.43
CA LYS A 67 -0.11 -13.83 0.23
C LYS A 67 1.16 -13.01 0.29
N LEU A 68 2.09 -13.37 1.19
CA LEU A 68 3.40 -12.72 1.26
C LEU A 68 4.22 -12.95 -0.02
N GLU A 69 4.21 -14.17 -0.57
CA GLU A 69 4.88 -14.46 -1.83
C GLU A 69 4.26 -13.70 -3.01
N ASP A 70 2.94 -13.58 -3.04
CA ASP A 70 2.28 -12.79 -4.09
C ASP A 70 2.57 -11.29 -3.94
N LEU A 71 2.63 -10.76 -2.71
CA LEU A 71 3.10 -9.39 -2.44
C LEU A 71 4.55 -9.18 -2.90
N ARG A 72 5.46 -10.14 -2.65
CA ARG A 72 6.86 -10.07 -3.12
C ARG A 72 6.96 -10.00 -4.65
N LYS A 73 6.10 -10.73 -5.38
CA LYS A 73 6.03 -10.62 -6.85
C LYS A 73 5.54 -9.24 -7.29
N ASP A 74 4.53 -8.71 -6.62
CA ASP A 74 4.02 -7.37 -6.90
C ASP A 74 5.08 -6.28 -6.60
N LEU A 75 5.85 -6.42 -5.52
CA LEU A 75 6.97 -5.53 -5.23
C LEU A 75 8.00 -5.50 -6.36
N ILE A 76 8.42 -6.66 -6.87
CA ILE A 76 9.34 -6.75 -8.03
C ILE A 76 8.75 -6.02 -9.24
N LYS A 77 7.46 -6.22 -9.51
CA LYS A 77 6.77 -5.54 -10.61
C LYS A 77 6.76 -4.01 -10.43
N TYR A 78 6.49 -3.52 -9.22
CA TYR A 78 6.51 -2.08 -8.94
C TYR A 78 7.92 -1.49 -8.99
N GLU A 79 8.94 -2.22 -8.55
CA GLU A 79 10.34 -1.82 -8.73
C GLU A 79 10.71 -1.66 -10.21
N ASP A 80 10.28 -2.60 -11.06
CA ASP A 80 10.54 -2.51 -12.49
C ASP A 80 9.76 -1.36 -13.15
N GLN A 81 8.52 -1.12 -12.74
CA GLN A 81 7.77 0.08 -13.16
C GLN A 81 8.46 1.38 -12.72
N LYS A 82 8.99 1.43 -11.49
CA LYS A 82 9.76 2.57 -10.98
C LYS A 82 10.99 2.83 -11.85
N LYS A 83 11.75 1.78 -12.21
CA LYS A 83 12.91 1.91 -13.12
C LYS A 83 12.48 2.43 -14.49
N PHE A 84 11.40 1.91 -15.06
CA PHE A 84 10.86 2.35 -16.34
C PHE A 84 10.50 3.83 -16.33
N TYR A 85 9.67 4.28 -15.39
CA TYR A 85 9.25 5.69 -15.33
C TYR A 85 10.39 6.63 -14.98
N THR A 86 11.40 6.19 -14.21
CA THR A 86 12.61 6.97 -13.97
C THR A 86 13.37 7.18 -15.28
N SER A 87 13.60 6.12 -16.06
CA SER A 87 14.28 6.24 -17.35
C SER A 87 13.50 7.11 -18.35
N GLU A 88 12.17 6.99 -18.41
CA GLU A 88 11.35 7.86 -19.28
C GLU A 88 11.40 9.32 -18.82
N PHE A 89 11.37 9.58 -17.51
CA PHE A 89 11.51 10.92 -16.97
C PHE A 89 12.85 11.55 -17.36
N ASP A 90 13.95 10.81 -17.21
CA ASP A 90 15.30 11.28 -17.56
C ASP A 90 15.41 11.63 -19.05
N LYS A 91 14.83 10.80 -19.94
CA LYS A 91 14.78 11.09 -21.38
C LYS A 91 14.00 12.37 -21.68
N PHE A 92 12.85 12.56 -21.04
CA PHE A 92 12.07 13.77 -21.25
C PHE A 92 12.79 15.02 -20.71
N GLU A 93 13.56 14.91 -19.64
CA GLU A 93 14.41 16.02 -19.18
C GLU A 93 15.53 16.36 -20.19
N GLU A 94 16.18 15.35 -20.77
CA GLU A 94 17.19 15.54 -21.83
C GLU A 94 16.58 16.19 -23.08
N ASP A 95 15.40 15.74 -23.50
CA ASP A 95 14.63 16.34 -24.60
C ASP A 95 14.29 17.81 -24.29
N ILE A 96 13.83 18.11 -23.07
CA ILE A 96 13.51 19.47 -22.62
C ILE A 96 14.75 20.37 -22.70
N GLU A 97 15.91 19.87 -22.26
CA GLU A 97 17.16 20.63 -22.33
C GLU A 97 17.57 20.89 -23.79
N THR A 98 17.45 19.87 -24.64
CA THR A 98 17.77 19.96 -26.07
C THR A 98 16.86 20.96 -26.80
N TYR A 99 15.55 20.85 -26.63
CA TYR A 99 14.59 21.77 -27.23
C TYR A 99 14.73 23.19 -26.69
N SER A 100 15.08 23.36 -25.41
CA SER A 100 15.34 24.68 -24.83
C SER A 100 16.57 25.35 -25.47
N LYS A 101 17.63 24.58 -25.76
CA LYS A 101 18.82 25.07 -26.48
C LYS A 101 18.52 25.42 -27.93
N GLN A 102 17.72 24.58 -28.63
CA GLN A 102 17.31 24.84 -30.01
C GLN A 102 16.44 26.09 -30.12
N LEU A 103 15.54 26.32 -29.15
CA LEU A 103 14.72 27.52 -29.11
C LEU A 103 15.56 28.79 -28.92
N ALA A 104 16.61 28.72 -28.08
CA ALA A 104 17.57 29.81 -27.93
C ALA A 104 18.39 30.11 -29.21
N SER A 105 18.46 29.14 -30.14
CA SER A 105 19.16 29.30 -31.42
C SER A 105 18.28 29.81 -32.58
N GLY A 106 16.98 30.05 -32.33
CA GLY A 106 16.08 30.73 -33.28
C GLY A 106 15.18 29.83 -34.14
N ASP A 107 15.04 28.54 -33.80
CA ASP A 107 14.00 27.66 -34.39
C ASP A 107 12.75 27.69 -33.51
N GLU A 108 11.74 28.46 -33.89
CA GLU A 108 10.67 28.88 -32.98
C GLU A 108 9.45 27.94 -32.98
N ASP A 109 8.65 27.89 -34.04
CA ASP A 109 7.31 27.29 -33.93
C ASP A 109 7.30 25.77 -33.72
N SER A 110 8.17 25.02 -34.39
CA SER A 110 8.19 23.56 -34.28
C SER A 110 8.82 23.08 -32.96
N THR A 111 9.85 23.79 -32.49
CA THR A 111 10.57 23.52 -31.25
C THR A 111 9.75 23.84 -30.02
N ILE A 112 8.97 24.93 -30.03
CA ILE A 112 8.06 25.28 -28.92
C ILE A 112 7.04 24.16 -28.70
N GLN A 113 6.44 23.65 -29.77
CA GLN A 113 5.45 22.58 -29.66
C GLN A 113 6.07 21.29 -29.11
N GLN A 114 7.27 20.93 -29.54
CA GLN A 114 8.00 19.76 -29.05
C GLN A 114 8.41 19.93 -27.57
N LEU A 115 8.90 21.12 -27.18
CA LEU A 115 9.23 21.45 -25.81
C LEU A 115 8.00 21.34 -24.88
N GLN A 116 6.86 21.90 -25.29
CA GLN A 116 5.62 21.80 -24.51
C GLN A 116 5.16 20.36 -24.36
N LYS A 117 5.25 19.56 -25.43
CA LYS A 117 4.93 18.13 -25.39
C LYS A 117 5.84 17.39 -24.42
N SER A 118 7.16 17.59 -24.50
CA SER A 118 8.11 16.92 -23.61
C SER A 118 7.96 17.37 -22.14
N LYS A 119 7.66 18.65 -21.87
CA LYS A 119 7.32 19.13 -20.52
C LYS A 119 6.07 18.48 -19.95
N CYS A 120 5.03 18.35 -20.77
CA CYS A 120 3.80 17.66 -20.38
C CYS A 120 4.07 16.18 -20.06
N SER A 121 4.78 15.48 -20.97
CA SER A 121 5.16 14.07 -20.78
C SER A 121 6.04 13.87 -19.54
N SER A 122 7.02 14.73 -19.31
CA SER A 122 7.87 14.70 -18.10
C SER A 122 7.03 14.82 -16.82
N THR A 123 6.07 15.76 -16.80
CA THR A 123 5.18 15.95 -15.65
C THR A 123 4.31 14.71 -15.39
N VAL A 124 3.77 14.11 -16.45
CA VAL A 124 2.97 12.88 -16.35
C VAL A 124 3.82 11.70 -15.86
N SER A 125 5.03 11.53 -16.39
CA SER A 125 5.98 10.50 -15.94
C SER A 125 6.37 10.68 -14.47
N LEU A 126 6.60 11.92 -14.02
CA LEU A 126 6.89 12.23 -12.62
C LEU A 126 5.72 11.89 -11.70
N TRP A 127 4.49 12.15 -12.15
CA TRP A 127 3.29 11.77 -11.41
C TRP A 127 3.18 10.26 -11.27
N HIS A 128 3.33 9.51 -12.37
CA HIS A 128 3.35 8.04 -12.33
C HIS A 128 4.45 7.49 -11.43
N LEU A 129 5.66 8.07 -11.50
CA LEU A 129 6.78 7.69 -10.64
C LEU A 129 6.45 7.90 -9.17
N THR A 130 5.81 9.02 -8.82
CA THR A 130 5.37 9.32 -7.45
C THR A 130 4.34 8.31 -6.96
N GLN A 131 3.36 7.96 -7.82
CA GLN A 131 2.37 6.93 -7.48
C GLN A 131 3.01 5.57 -7.23
N VAL A 132 3.87 5.11 -8.15
CA VAL A 132 4.54 3.81 -8.03
C VAL A 132 5.43 3.78 -6.78
N LYS A 133 6.15 4.86 -6.48
CA LYS A 133 6.96 4.98 -5.24
C LYS A 133 6.09 4.85 -3.98
N THR A 134 4.91 5.47 -3.98
CA THR A 134 3.99 5.42 -2.85
C THR A 134 3.46 4.00 -2.65
N ILE A 135 2.96 3.37 -3.72
CA ILE A 135 2.44 2.00 -3.70
C ILE A 135 3.53 1.00 -3.28
N LEU A 136 4.76 1.17 -3.79
CA LEU A 136 5.89 0.33 -3.42
C LEU A 136 6.17 0.43 -1.91
N SER A 137 6.26 1.65 -1.38
CA SER A 137 6.51 1.89 0.05
C SER A 137 5.42 1.27 0.94
N GLU A 138 4.15 1.43 0.58
CA GLU A 138 3.03 0.85 1.34
C GLU A 138 3.08 -0.68 1.33
N ASN A 139 3.37 -1.30 0.18
CA ASN A 139 3.47 -2.74 0.06
C ASN A 139 4.71 -3.31 0.76
N GLU A 140 5.82 -2.58 0.79
CA GLU A 140 7.03 -2.94 1.55
C GLU A 140 6.73 -2.99 3.05
N GLU A 141 6.05 -1.97 3.59
CA GLU A 141 5.63 -1.93 5.00
C GLU A 141 4.71 -3.12 5.35
N VAL A 142 3.75 -3.45 4.45
CA VAL A 142 2.84 -4.59 4.65
C VAL A 142 3.58 -5.92 4.59
N ALA A 143 4.50 -6.10 3.63
CA ALA A 143 5.29 -7.31 3.51
C ALA A 143 6.18 -7.52 4.74
N GLU A 144 6.84 -6.46 5.23
CA GLU A 144 7.65 -6.51 6.45
C GLU A 144 6.81 -6.85 7.68
N PHE A 145 5.62 -6.25 7.81
CA PHE A 145 4.69 -6.55 8.89
C PHE A 145 4.27 -8.03 8.91
N ILE A 146 3.97 -8.61 7.74
CA ILE A 146 3.61 -10.01 7.61
C ILE A 146 4.81 -10.91 7.93
N ASP A 147 6.01 -10.61 7.40
CA ASP A 147 7.24 -11.36 7.69
C ASP A 147 7.57 -11.38 9.19
N GLN A 148 7.51 -10.22 9.86
CA GLN A 148 7.71 -10.13 11.31
C GLN A 148 6.65 -10.90 12.10
N SER A 149 5.42 -10.97 11.59
CA SER A 149 4.34 -11.73 12.22
C SER A 149 4.57 -13.23 12.09
N ILE A 150 5.08 -13.70 10.95
CA ILE A 150 5.42 -15.11 10.70
C ILE A 150 6.61 -15.55 11.60
N GLN A 151 7.69 -14.76 11.65
CA GLN A 151 8.91 -15.11 12.39
C GLN A 151 8.69 -15.26 13.91
N LYS A 152 7.74 -14.52 14.48
CA LYS A 152 7.38 -14.63 15.92
C LYS A 152 6.74 -15.96 16.30
N ILE A 153 6.25 -16.74 15.33
CA ILE A 153 5.62 -18.06 15.56
C ILE A 153 6.64 -19.18 15.41
N GLU A 154 7.68 -18.97 14.59
CA GLU A 154 8.80 -19.92 14.42
C GLU A 154 9.85 -19.80 15.55
N GLY A 155 9.68 -18.84 16.48
CA GLY A 155 10.44 -18.75 17.73
C GLY A 155 9.88 -19.67 18.83
N ASP A 156 10.79 -20.20 19.66
CA ASP A 156 10.61 -21.32 20.61
C ASP A 156 9.18 -21.59 21.12
N PRO A 157 8.76 -22.87 21.16
CA PRO A 157 7.45 -23.26 21.68
C PRO A 157 7.26 -22.67 23.08
N PRO A 158 6.04 -22.22 23.43
CA PRO A 158 5.77 -21.73 24.77
C PRO A 158 6.23 -22.78 25.79
N PRO A 159 6.91 -22.38 26.89
CA PRO A 159 7.36 -23.31 27.90
C PRO A 159 6.18 -24.19 28.28
N ALA A 160 6.36 -25.51 28.19
CA ALA A 160 5.35 -26.48 28.55
C ALA A 160 4.73 -26.04 29.88
N VAL A 161 3.42 -25.82 29.89
CA VAL A 161 2.69 -25.47 31.11
C VAL A 161 3.11 -26.52 32.15
N PRO A 162 3.76 -26.14 33.27
CA PRO A 162 4.22 -27.11 34.24
C PRO A 162 3.01 -27.91 34.70
N ASN A 163 3.12 -29.23 34.59
CA ASN A 163 2.11 -30.25 34.94
C ASN A 163 0.91 -29.64 35.68
N LEU A 164 -0.16 -29.34 34.95
CA LEU A 164 -1.48 -29.32 35.56
C LEU A 164 -1.69 -30.75 36.07
N GLU A 165 -1.42 -30.97 37.36
CA GLU A 165 -1.85 -32.15 38.06
C GLU A 165 -3.35 -32.24 37.83
N PHE A 166 -3.73 -33.14 36.93
CA PHE A 166 -5.13 -33.41 36.62
C PHE A 166 -5.72 -34.01 37.89
N ASP A 167 -6.48 -33.23 38.64
CA ASP A 167 -7.19 -33.74 39.81
C ASP A 167 -8.32 -34.65 39.31
N PRO A 168 -8.25 -35.98 39.51
CA PRO A 168 -9.27 -36.90 39.05
C PRO A 168 -10.62 -36.71 39.76
N SER A 169 -10.71 -35.85 40.78
CA SER A 169 -11.97 -35.49 41.44
C SER A 169 -12.93 -34.70 40.52
N CYS A 170 -12.41 -34.02 39.49
CA CYS A 170 -13.24 -33.25 38.56
C CYS A 170 -14.08 -34.13 37.60
N LEU A 171 -13.76 -35.43 37.48
CA LEU A 171 -14.52 -36.37 36.63
C LEU A 171 -15.80 -36.91 37.30
N GLN A 172 -16.05 -36.62 38.58
CA GLN A 172 -17.26 -37.12 39.27
C GLN A 172 -18.55 -36.34 38.93
N PHE A 173 -18.47 -35.17 38.30
CA PHE A 173 -19.66 -34.42 37.91
C PHE A 173 -20.26 -34.81 36.54
N ALA A 174 -19.57 -35.61 35.74
CA ALA A 174 -20.00 -35.95 34.38
C ALA A 174 -20.70 -37.32 34.23
N LEU A 175 -20.90 -38.08 35.33
CA LEU A 175 -21.48 -39.43 35.27
C LEU A 175 -22.97 -39.53 35.63
N ASN A 176 -23.69 -38.40 35.74
CA ASN A 176 -25.12 -38.40 36.10
C ASN A 176 -26.06 -37.75 35.06
N TRP A 177 -25.65 -37.68 33.78
CA TRP A 177 -26.57 -37.34 32.69
C TRP A 177 -27.01 -38.61 31.95
N PRO A 178 -28.31 -38.86 31.73
CA PRO A 178 -28.75 -40.11 31.10
C PRO A 178 -28.27 -40.21 29.65
N LEU A 179 -27.66 -41.36 29.36
CA LEU A 179 -27.38 -41.88 28.03
C LEU A 179 -28.67 -41.99 27.20
N THR A 180 -28.89 -41.06 26.27
CA THR A 180 -29.76 -41.33 25.13
C THR A 180 -29.21 -40.65 23.87
N PHE A 181 -29.05 -41.47 22.83
CA PHE A 181 -28.68 -41.16 21.44
C PHE A 181 -27.23 -40.71 21.24
N GLY A 182 -26.35 -41.43 20.53
CA GLY A 182 -26.55 -42.48 19.54
C GLY A 182 -25.48 -42.25 18.48
N LEU A 183 -24.44 -43.10 18.48
CA LEU A 183 -23.45 -43.14 17.41
C LEU A 183 -24.16 -43.34 16.06
N SER A 184 -23.87 -42.49 15.08
CA SER A 184 -23.88 -42.88 13.68
C SER A 184 -22.77 -42.15 12.94
N LEU A 185 -21.65 -42.88 12.88
CA LEU A 185 -20.65 -42.79 11.83
C LEU A 185 -21.33 -43.13 10.49
N LEU A 186 -21.29 -42.26 9.49
CA LEU A 186 -21.47 -42.65 8.10
C LEU A 186 -20.50 -41.87 7.20
N LEU A 187 -19.74 -42.64 6.44
CA LEU A 187 -18.81 -42.25 5.39
C LEU A 187 -19.55 -41.82 4.11
N LEU A 188 -19.06 -40.71 3.51
CA LEU A 188 -18.87 -40.41 2.05
C LEU A 188 -20.12 -40.34 1.12
N PRO A 189 -20.04 -39.77 -0.13
CA PRO A 189 -18.91 -39.22 -0.90
C PRO A 189 -19.14 -37.85 -1.60
N CYS A 190 -18.12 -37.40 -2.36
CA CYS A 190 -18.13 -36.37 -3.40
C CYS A 190 -19.29 -36.52 -4.41
N ASP A 191 -19.93 -35.41 -4.82
CA ASP A 191 -19.75 -34.75 -6.12
C ASP A 191 -20.90 -33.77 -6.42
N GLU A 192 -20.53 -32.66 -7.10
CA GLU A 192 -21.35 -31.74 -7.91
C GLU A 192 -22.54 -30.98 -7.27
N VAL A 193 -22.50 -29.65 -7.36
CA VAL A 193 -23.23 -28.85 -8.38
C VAL A 193 -23.23 -27.38 -7.94
N TRP A 194 -23.00 -26.54 -8.94
CA TRP A 194 -22.98 -25.09 -8.97
C TRP A 194 -24.23 -24.38 -8.39
N GLN A 195 -24.01 -23.09 -8.07
CA GLN A 195 -24.83 -21.93 -8.47
C GLN A 195 -25.72 -21.22 -7.41
N ILE A 196 -25.56 -19.88 -7.43
CA ILE A 196 -26.48 -18.77 -7.05
C ILE A 196 -26.51 -18.34 -5.57
N TYR A 197 -25.92 -17.17 -5.26
CA TYR A 197 -26.57 -15.85 -5.29
C TYR A 197 -25.56 -14.75 -5.59
#